data_AF-A0A4R3YUU5-F1
#
_entry.id   AF-A0A4R3YUU5-F1
#
_cell.length_a   1.000
_cell.length_b   1.000
_cell.length_c   1.000
_cell.angle_alpha   90.00
_cell.angle_beta   90.00
_cell.angle_gamma   90.00
#
_symmetry.space_group_name_H-M   'P 1'
#
loop_
_entity.id
_entity.type
_entity.pdbx_description
1 polymer ?
#
loop_
_entity_poly.entity_id
_entity_poly.type
_entity_poly.pdbx_seq_one_letter_code
_entity_poly.pdbx_strand_id
1 'polypeptide(L)'
;MGFVHHVPPKPFDSLIESIWDYDCAPVAHAFERILPAPGASLILNLLEDETRVYADDLGVSCTRSAGSVVSGPYTRSFVIDTHEQQRVMGIVFRPGGAWPFFGTDLDVLSNTDVALDAVCGASARALRERLLHTVEPARRIALLQAWLIARARGTGPSDVICGALGLLDADPAVVRIGDVVAATGLSSQRFGQLFRAQVGLSAKRYARLQRFRVVIATLGHGRAVDWAGVAADGGFCDQAHLVHEFRSFAGMTPGDYLRRRGEHINHVPLA
;
A
#
# COMPACT_ATOMS: atom_id res chain seq x y z
N MET A 1 -2.28 -23.40 8.55
CA MET A 1 -2.64 -22.84 7.24
C MET A 1 -3.95 -22.09 7.34
N GLY A 2 -3.90 -20.80 7.09
CA GLY A 2 -4.97 -19.82 7.19
C GLY A 2 -4.42 -18.40 7.00
N PHE A 3 -5.32 -17.42 6.98
CA PHE A 3 -4.97 -16.01 6.96
C PHE A 3 -5.21 -15.41 8.35
N VAL A 4 -4.16 -14.87 8.97
CA VAL A 4 -4.24 -14.20 10.26
C VAL A 4 -3.96 -12.72 10.06
N HIS A 5 -4.84 -11.90 10.61
CA HIS A 5 -4.73 -10.45 10.60
C HIS A 5 -4.66 -9.92 12.03
N HIS A 6 -3.73 -9.01 12.29
CA HIS A 6 -3.49 -8.41 13.59
C HIS A 6 -3.36 -6.89 13.47
N VAL A 7 -4.21 -6.17 14.20
CA VAL A 7 -4.03 -4.73 14.40
C VAL A 7 -3.10 -4.54 15.59
N PRO A 8 -1.95 -3.85 15.42
CA PRO A 8 -1.00 -3.67 16.50
C PRO A 8 -1.57 -2.82 17.63
N PRO A 9 -1.07 -2.96 18.86
CA PRO A 9 -1.55 -2.18 19.99
C PRO A 9 -1.10 -0.71 19.89
N LYS A 10 -1.81 0.18 20.61
CA LYS A 10 -1.39 1.57 20.79
C LYS A 10 0.04 1.66 21.37
N PRO A 11 0.85 2.64 20.93
CA PRO A 11 0.53 3.69 19.96
C PRO A 11 0.76 3.29 18.49
N PHE A 12 1.14 2.04 18.21
CA PHE A 12 1.56 1.61 16.87
C PHE A 12 0.42 1.49 15.86
N ASP A 13 -0.83 1.37 16.32
CA ASP A 13 -2.04 1.43 15.49
C ASP A 13 -2.17 2.74 14.69
N SER A 14 -1.50 3.82 15.13
CA SER A 14 -1.42 5.09 14.41
C SER A 14 -0.42 5.10 13.25
N LEU A 15 0.52 4.15 13.21
CA LEU A 15 1.56 4.03 12.17
C LEU A 15 1.34 2.81 11.28
N ILE A 16 0.75 1.76 11.82
CA ILE A 16 0.59 0.46 11.17
C ILE A 16 -0.89 0.17 11.07
N GLU A 17 -1.35 -0.08 9.85
CA GLU A 17 -2.72 -0.47 9.59
C GLU A 17 -2.94 -1.93 10.00
N SER A 18 -2.01 -2.81 9.64
CA SER A 18 -2.08 -4.22 9.99
C SER A 18 -0.75 -4.95 9.89
N ILE A 19 -0.64 -6.03 10.65
CA ILE A 19 0.34 -7.09 10.49
C ILE A 19 -0.43 -8.35 10.10
N TRP A 20 0.03 -9.06 9.08
CA TRP A 20 -0.68 -10.20 8.56
C TRP A 20 0.26 -11.36 8.25
N ASP A 21 -0.31 -12.56 8.31
CA ASP A 21 0.36 -13.82 8.01
C ASP A 21 -0.57 -14.64 7.12
N TYR A 22 -0.14 -14.90 5.90
CA TYR A 22 -0.85 -15.66 4.90
C TYR A 22 -0.11 -16.98 4.66
N ASP A 23 -0.75 -18.07 5.04
CA ASP A 23 -0.25 -19.43 4.84
C ASP A 23 -1.40 -20.29 4.32
N CYS A 24 -1.72 -20.17 3.03
CA CYS A 24 -2.90 -20.79 2.43
C CYS A 24 -2.51 -21.70 1.26
N ALA A 25 -3.41 -22.63 0.94
CA ALA A 25 -3.27 -23.46 -0.25
C ALA A 25 -3.34 -22.58 -1.53
N PRO A 26 -2.75 -23.04 -2.64
CA PRO A 26 -2.84 -22.35 -3.93
C PRO A 26 -4.30 -22.02 -4.30
N VAL A 27 -4.51 -20.80 -4.79
CA VAL A 27 -5.79 -20.39 -5.39
C VAL A 27 -5.85 -20.78 -6.87
N ALA A 28 -7.04 -20.75 -7.47
CA ALA A 28 -7.27 -21.28 -8.80
C ALA A 28 -6.72 -20.40 -9.95
N HIS A 29 -6.67 -19.09 -9.76
CA HIS A 29 -6.13 -18.14 -10.76
C HIS A 29 -4.66 -17.87 -10.50
N ALA A 30 -3.85 -17.87 -11.56
CA ALA A 30 -2.41 -17.69 -11.46
C ALA A 30 -2.01 -16.24 -11.15
N PHE A 31 -2.71 -15.25 -11.71
CA PHE A 31 -2.30 -13.85 -11.58
C PHE A 31 -3.37 -12.97 -10.94
N GLU A 32 -2.92 -12.05 -10.10
CA GLU A 32 -3.75 -10.97 -9.56
C GLU A 32 -3.12 -9.62 -9.85
N ARG A 33 -3.96 -8.67 -10.25
CA ARG A 33 -3.58 -7.27 -10.25
C ARG A 33 -3.89 -6.64 -8.90
N ILE A 34 -2.86 -6.08 -8.29
CA ILE A 34 -2.92 -5.36 -7.02
C ILE A 34 -3.11 -3.87 -7.30
N LEU A 35 -4.20 -3.31 -6.78
CA LEU A 35 -4.48 -1.89 -6.89
C LEU A 35 -3.60 -1.06 -5.94
N PRO A 36 -3.18 0.16 -6.35
CA PRO A 36 -2.27 0.97 -5.56
C PRO A 36 -2.90 1.43 -4.24
N ALA A 37 -2.08 1.43 -3.19
CA ALA A 37 -2.40 1.98 -1.87
C ALA A 37 -1.36 3.06 -1.48
N PRO A 38 -1.76 4.07 -0.69
CA PRO A 38 -0.90 5.21 -0.35
C PRO A 38 0.14 4.91 0.74
N GLY A 39 0.02 3.77 1.42
CA GLY A 39 0.97 3.32 2.44
C GLY A 39 2.10 2.50 1.83
N ALA A 40 3.27 2.53 2.48
CA ALA A 40 4.30 1.55 2.26
C ALA A 40 3.91 0.20 2.89
N SER A 41 4.58 -0.87 2.50
CA SER A 41 4.38 -2.22 3.05
C SER A 41 5.71 -2.93 3.27
N LEU A 42 5.73 -3.86 4.22
CA LEU A 42 6.80 -4.84 4.37
C LEU A 42 6.26 -6.18 3.90
N ILE A 43 6.96 -6.84 2.98
CA ILE A 43 6.58 -8.16 2.45
C ILE A 43 7.71 -9.15 2.72
N LEU A 44 7.36 -10.31 3.27
CA LEU A 44 8.28 -11.38 3.64
C LEU A 44 7.74 -12.68 3.04
N ASN A 45 8.29 -13.12 1.92
CA ASN A 45 7.95 -14.41 1.30
C ASN A 45 8.63 -15.53 2.07
N LEU A 46 7.90 -16.37 2.80
CA LEU A 46 8.45 -17.47 3.60
C LEU A 46 8.45 -18.81 2.85
N LEU A 47 8.05 -18.83 1.57
CA LEU A 47 8.14 -19.99 0.69
C LEU A 47 9.43 -19.97 -0.13
N GLU A 48 9.71 -18.86 -0.80
CA GLU A 48 10.89 -18.66 -1.65
C GLU A 48 11.75 -17.50 -1.11
N ASP A 49 13.03 -17.46 -1.49
CA ASP A 49 13.93 -16.34 -1.14
C ASP A 49 13.91 -15.21 -2.17
N GLU A 50 12.76 -14.99 -2.81
CA GLU A 50 12.53 -13.90 -3.75
C GLU A 50 11.07 -13.43 -3.72
N THR A 51 10.84 -12.21 -4.19
CA THR A 51 9.51 -11.70 -4.56
C THR A 51 9.52 -11.25 -6.00
N ARG A 52 8.39 -11.35 -6.69
CA ARG A 52 8.26 -10.89 -8.08
C ARG A 52 7.03 -9.99 -8.23
N VAL A 53 7.21 -8.95 -9.04
CA VAL A 53 6.12 -8.08 -9.49
C VAL A 53 6.18 -7.96 -11.00
N TYR A 54 5.02 -8.00 -11.63
CA TYR A 54 4.86 -7.98 -13.07
C TYR A 54 4.26 -6.64 -13.50
N ALA A 55 4.84 -6.03 -14.54
CA ALA A 55 4.41 -4.72 -15.04
C ALA A 55 3.25 -4.80 -16.06
N ASP A 56 3.01 -5.99 -16.62
CA ASP A 56 1.97 -6.26 -17.59
C ASP A 56 1.09 -7.45 -17.16
N ASP A 57 -0.10 -7.55 -17.74
CA ASP A 57 -1.06 -8.62 -17.47
C ASP A 57 -0.66 -9.96 -18.09
N LEU A 58 0.36 -9.99 -18.96
CA LEU A 58 0.80 -11.19 -19.68
C LEU A 58 1.94 -11.92 -18.94
N GLY A 59 2.42 -11.37 -17.82
CA GLY A 59 3.53 -11.93 -17.04
C GLY A 59 4.89 -11.82 -17.73
N VAL A 60 5.03 -11.00 -18.77
CA VAL A 60 6.25 -10.96 -19.60
C VAL A 60 7.34 -10.10 -18.94
N SER A 61 6.97 -8.94 -18.43
CA SER A 61 7.89 -8.01 -17.76
C SER A 61 7.87 -8.22 -16.24
N CYS A 62 8.78 -9.07 -15.78
CA CYS A 62 8.95 -9.41 -14.35
C CYS A 62 10.15 -8.68 -13.73
N THR A 63 9.92 -8.02 -12.61
CA THR A 63 10.99 -7.54 -11.71
C THR A 63 11.13 -8.51 -10.54
N ARG A 64 12.34 -9.03 -10.32
CA ARG A 64 12.68 -9.90 -9.19
C ARG A 64 13.36 -9.09 -8.09
N SER A 65 12.99 -9.37 -6.85
CA SER A 65 13.54 -8.78 -5.63
C SER A 65 13.84 -9.86 -4.59
N ALA A 66 14.52 -9.50 -3.50
CA ALA A 66 14.81 -10.43 -2.40
C ALA A 66 13.53 -10.97 -1.73
N GLY A 67 13.59 -12.12 -1.04
CA GLY A 67 12.45 -12.71 -0.33
C GLY A 67 11.90 -11.87 0.83
N SER A 68 12.57 -10.77 1.16
CA SER A 68 12.13 -9.78 2.14
C SER A 68 12.31 -8.39 1.55
N VAL A 69 11.23 -7.61 1.40
CA VAL A 69 11.26 -6.27 0.80
C VAL A 69 10.49 -5.23 1.58
N VAL A 70 10.96 -3.99 1.52
CA VAL A 70 10.15 -2.81 1.78
C VAL A 70 9.59 -2.32 0.44
N SER A 71 8.29 -2.43 0.28
CA SER A 71 7.55 -1.85 -0.84
C SER A 71 7.14 -0.44 -0.46
N GLY A 72 7.59 0.57 -1.21
CA GLY A 72 7.12 1.93 -0.96
C GLY A 72 5.67 2.13 -1.42
N PRO A 73 5.13 3.35 -1.29
CA PRO A 73 3.78 3.64 -1.78
C PRO A 73 3.73 3.49 -3.30
N TYR A 74 2.73 2.76 -3.78
CA TYR A 74 2.48 2.61 -5.22
C TYR A 74 1.39 3.57 -5.68
N THR A 75 1.57 4.12 -6.88
CA THR A 75 0.59 4.97 -7.56
C THR A 75 0.14 4.40 -8.90
N ARG A 76 0.52 3.15 -9.14
CA ARG A 76 0.09 2.33 -10.27
C ARG A 76 -0.09 0.92 -9.73
N SER A 77 -1.05 0.21 -10.29
CA SER A 77 -1.20 -1.21 -10.05
C SER A 77 -0.03 -1.98 -10.63
N PHE A 78 0.19 -3.16 -10.07
CA PHE A 78 1.15 -4.15 -10.52
C PHE A 78 0.50 -5.52 -10.43
N VAL A 79 1.10 -6.51 -11.06
CA VAL A 79 0.59 -7.89 -11.07
C VAL A 79 1.49 -8.76 -10.21
N ILE A 80 0.89 -9.73 -9.51
CA ILE A 80 1.57 -10.76 -8.74
C ILE A 80 1.12 -12.14 -9.24
N ASP A 81 2.00 -13.13 -9.11
CA ASP A 81 1.64 -14.55 -9.29
C ASP A 81 1.22 -15.12 -7.93
N THR A 82 0.01 -15.65 -7.83
CA THR A 82 -0.57 -16.19 -6.60
C THR A 82 0.11 -17.48 -6.15
N HIS A 83 0.72 -18.24 -7.07
CA HIS A 83 1.48 -19.44 -6.73
C HIS A 83 2.73 -19.11 -5.91
N GLU A 84 3.29 -17.92 -6.10
CA GLU A 84 4.44 -17.42 -5.33
C GLU A 84 4.02 -16.92 -3.94
N GLN A 85 2.71 -16.73 -3.72
CA GLN A 85 2.15 -16.04 -2.55
C GLN A 85 1.49 -17.00 -1.55
N GLN A 86 1.95 -18.26 -1.49
CA GLN A 86 1.32 -19.27 -0.61
C GLN A 86 1.72 -19.13 0.86
N ARG A 87 2.96 -18.72 1.13
CA ARG A 87 3.45 -18.43 2.49
C ARG A 87 4.12 -17.09 2.52
N VAL A 88 3.35 -16.05 2.82
CA VAL A 88 3.84 -14.67 2.83
C VAL A 88 3.30 -14.00 4.08
N MET A 89 4.11 -13.16 4.71
CA MET A 89 3.65 -12.34 5.80
C MET A 89 4.13 -10.91 5.61
N GLY A 90 3.52 -9.96 6.31
CA GLY A 90 3.86 -8.58 6.07
C GLY A 90 3.23 -7.59 7.02
N ILE A 91 3.50 -6.33 6.72
CA ILE A 91 2.98 -5.17 7.43
C ILE A 91 2.44 -4.21 6.39
N VAL A 92 1.24 -3.71 6.60
CA VAL A 92 0.70 -2.56 5.88
C VAL A 92 0.87 -1.34 6.78
N PHE A 93 1.66 -0.37 6.35
CA PHE A 93 1.82 0.89 7.08
C PHE A 93 0.73 1.86 6.67
N ARG A 94 0.27 2.68 7.62
CA ARG A 94 -0.51 3.86 7.30
C ARG A 94 0.35 4.85 6.50
N PRO A 95 -0.24 5.79 5.75
CA PRO A 95 0.50 6.84 5.07
C PRO A 95 1.51 7.54 6.00
N GLY A 96 2.79 7.49 5.61
CA GLY A 96 3.92 7.97 6.40
C GLY A 96 4.26 7.20 7.68
N GLY A 97 3.50 6.17 8.03
CA GLY A 97 3.74 5.33 9.19
C GLY A 97 5.00 4.47 9.10
N ALA A 98 5.52 4.22 7.90
CA ALA A 98 6.79 3.53 7.68
C ALA A 98 8.02 4.39 8.01
N TRP A 99 7.87 5.72 7.99
CA TRP A 99 8.95 6.69 8.18
C TRP A 99 9.86 6.39 9.38
N PRO A 100 9.33 6.11 10.58
CA PRO A 100 10.15 5.96 11.78
C PRO A 100 10.99 4.68 11.82
N PHE A 101 10.72 3.71 10.95
CA PHE A 101 11.32 2.37 11.01
C PHE A 101 12.47 2.15 10.03
N PHE A 102 12.51 2.92 8.93
CA PHE A 102 13.48 2.74 7.86
C PHE A 102 14.49 3.88 7.77
N GLY A 103 14.15 5.07 8.28
CA GLY A 103 15.10 6.19 8.39
C GLY A 103 15.67 6.66 7.05
N THR A 104 14.89 6.51 5.98
CA THR A 104 15.17 6.97 4.62
C THR A 104 13.93 7.67 4.07
N ASP A 105 14.15 8.73 3.29
CA ASP A 105 13.15 9.43 2.47
C ASP A 105 12.27 8.40 1.73
N LEU A 106 10.97 8.30 2.07
CA LEU A 106 10.08 7.28 1.48
C LEU A 106 9.81 7.53 -0.01
N ASP A 107 10.12 8.71 -0.53
CA ASP A 107 9.96 9.00 -1.96
C ASP A 107 10.98 8.23 -2.81
N VAL A 108 12.14 7.89 -2.25
CA VAL A 108 13.12 6.97 -2.85
C VAL A 108 12.53 5.57 -3.04
N LEU A 109 11.55 5.18 -2.21
CA LEU A 109 10.86 3.88 -2.29
C LEU A 109 9.61 3.92 -3.19
N SER A 110 9.24 5.08 -3.73
CA SER A 110 7.98 5.24 -4.47
C SER A 110 7.91 4.35 -5.73
N ASN A 111 6.86 3.53 -5.83
CA ASN A 111 6.65 2.56 -6.92
C ASN A 111 7.81 1.57 -7.14
N THR A 112 8.54 1.22 -6.07
CA THR A 112 9.58 0.20 -6.11
C THR A 112 9.56 -0.66 -4.85
N ASP A 113 10.13 -1.85 -4.98
CA ASP A 113 10.48 -2.71 -3.88
C ASP A 113 11.98 -2.62 -3.64
N VAL A 114 12.40 -2.55 -2.38
CA VAL A 114 13.81 -2.54 -1.98
C VAL A 114 14.05 -3.68 -1.02
N ALA A 115 15.13 -4.43 -1.23
CA ALA A 115 15.52 -5.52 -0.35
C ALA A 115 15.63 -5.03 1.11
N LEU A 116 14.97 -5.74 2.03
CA LEU A 116 14.85 -5.32 3.41
C LEU A 116 16.22 -5.22 4.10
N ASP A 117 17.15 -6.10 3.75
CA ASP A 117 18.52 -6.11 4.27
C ASP A 117 19.40 -4.99 3.70
N ALA A 118 19.08 -4.43 2.52
CA ALA A 118 19.72 -3.21 2.03
C ALA A 118 19.37 -2.00 2.92
N VAL A 119 18.17 -1.98 3.52
CA VAL A 119 17.70 -0.92 4.42
C VAL A 119 18.06 -1.20 5.90
N CYS A 120 17.99 -2.47 6.30
CA CYS A 120 18.00 -2.89 7.70
C CYS A 120 19.24 -3.71 8.10
N GLY A 121 20.11 -4.04 7.14
CA GLY A 121 21.31 -4.84 7.34
C GLY A 121 21.02 -6.25 7.86
N ALA A 122 21.97 -6.77 8.63
CA ALA A 122 21.92 -8.13 9.19
C ALA A 122 20.67 -8.40 10.05
N SER A 123 20.08 -7.36 10.67
CA SER A 123 18.87 -7.51 11.49
C SER A 123 17.67 -8.05 10.70
N ALA A 124 17.58 -7.75 9.40
CA ALA A 124 16.51 -8.25 8.53
C ALA A 124 16.71 -9.72 8.15
N ARG A 125 17.95 -10.14 7.89
CA ARG A 125 18.29 -11.54 7.59
C ARG A 125 17.99 -12.42 8.80
N ALA A 126 18.46 -11.99 9.98
CA ALA A 126 18.19 -12.70 11.23
C ALA A 126 16.68 -12.78 11.56
N LEU A 127 15.91 -11.73 11.25
CA LEU A 127 14.44 -11.79 11.37
C LEU A 127 13.86 -12.88 10.46
N ARG A 128 14.22 -12.86 9.18
CA ARG A 128 13.73 -13.82 8.18
C ARG A 128 14.03 -15.26 8.58
N GLU A 129 15.27 -15.55 8.97
CA GLU A 129 15.68 -16.88 9.44
C GLU A 129 14.81 -17.37 10.61
N ARG A 130 14.59 -16.50 11.62
CA ARG A 130 13.73 -16.83 12.76
C ARG A 130 12.28 -17.10 12.36
N LEU A 131 11.75 -16.33 11.42
CA LEU A 131 10.38 -16.51 10.91
C LEU A 131 10.24 -17.84 10.15
N LEU A 132 11.23 -18.22 9.33
CA LEU A 132 11.24 -19.52 8.62
C LEU A 132 11.24 -20.72 9.58
N HIS A 133 11.87 -20.59 10.75
CA HIS A 133 11.88 -21.61 11.79
C HIS A 133 10.67 -21.58 12.74
N THR A 134 9.75 -20.61 12.56
CA THR A 134 8.58 -20.45 13.44
C THR A 134 7.32 -20.92 12.72
N VAL A 135 6.74 -22.02 13.18
CA VAL A 135 5.55 -22.61 12.55
C VAL A 135 4.27 -21.85 12.89
N GLU A 136 4.11 -21.44 14.16
CA GLU A 136 2.86 -20.83 14.64
C GLU A 136 2.68 -19.37 14.13
N PRO A 137 1.56 -19.05 13.43
CA PRO A 137 1.32 -17.71 12.90
C PRO A 137 1.31 -16.61 13.96
N ALA A 138 0.67 -16.85 15.10
CA ALA A 138 0.64 -15.90 16.21
C ALA A 138 2.06 -15.56 16.71
N ARG A 139 2.95 -16.56 16.72
CA ARG A 139 4.35 -16.36 17.11
C ARG A 139 5.15 -15.63 16.04
N ARG A 140 4.93 -15.90 14.75
CA ARG A 140 5.53 -15.14 13.64
C ARG A 140 5.14 -13.67 13.69
N ILE A 141 3.85 -13.36 13.88
CA ILE A 141 3.35 -11.99 14.07
C ILE A 141 4.03 -11.30 15.26
N ALA A 142 4.08 -11.98 16.43
CA ALA A 142 4.73 -11.42 17.61
C ALA A 142 6.23 -11.14 17.40
N LEU A 143 6.93 -12.02 16.67
CA LEU A 143 8.34 -11.83 16.31
C LEU A 143 8.53 -10.62 15.39
N LEU A 144 7.70 -10.51 14.35
CA LEU A 144 7.75 -9.40 13.40
C LEU A 144 7.43 -8.07 14.10
N GLN A 145 6.39 -8.04 14.94
CA GLN A 145 6.04 -6.86 15.73
C GLN A 145 7.16 -6.45 16.67
N ALA A 146 7.74 -7.39 17.43
CA ALA A 146 8.84 -7.08 18.35
C ALA A 146 10.08 -6.54 17.61
N TRP A 147 10.40 -7.11 16.45
CA TRP A 147 11.49 -6.63 15.61
C TRP A 147 11.25 -5.20 15.12
N LEU A 148 10.02 -4.89 14.68
CA LEU A 148 9.68 -3.56 14.20
C LEU A 148 9.72 -2.51 15.32
N ILE A 149 9.18 -2.84 16.50
CA ILE A 149 9.19 -1.97 17.69
C ILE A 149 10.63 -1.63 18.08
N ALA A 150 11.52 -2.63 18.10
CA ALA A 150 12.93 -2.45 18.45
C ALA A 150 13.68 -1.52 17.46
N ARG A 151 13.12 -1.26 16.28
CA ARG A 151 13.72 -0.42 15.24
C ARG A 151 13.19 1.00 15.19
N ALA A 152 12.10 1.32 15.88
CA ALA A 152 11.51 2.65 15.84
C ALA A 152 12.53 3.71 16.28
N ARG A 153 12.88 4.65 15.39
CA ARG A 153 13.93 5.66 15.61
C ARG A 153 13.44 6.97 16.25
N GLY A 154 12.17 7.05 16.67
CA GLY A 154 11.60 8.27 17.26
C GLY A 154 10.08 8.31 17.19
N THR A 155 9.53 9.53 17.27
CA THR A 155 8.11 9.80 17.04
C THR A 155 7.77 9.64 15.55
N GLY A 156 6.48 9.47 15.24
CA GLY A 156 5.94 9.24 13.89
C GLY A 156 6.29 10.31 12.84
N PRO A 157 5.59 10.32 11.69
CA PRO A 157 5.57 11.51 10.84
C PRO A 157 5.23 12.77 11.68
N SER A 158 5.71 13.93 11.25
CA SER A 158 5.53 15.16 12.01
C SER A 158 4.06 15.53 12.15
N ASP A 159 3.69 16.22 13.23
CA ASP A 159 2.29 16.63 13.48
C ASP A 159 1.71 17.44 12.31
N VAL A 160 2.56 18.22 11.63
CA VAL A 160 2.18 18.97 10.41
C VAL A 160 1.76 18.03 9.28
N ILE A 161 2.50 16.93 9.07
CA ILE A 161 2.16 15.92 8.05
C ILE A 161 0.95 15.10 8.49
N CYS A 162 0.85 14.72 9.77
CA CYS A 162 -0.33 14.05 10.31
C CYS A 162 -1.60 14.89 10.12
N GLY A 163 -1.55 16.19 10.42
CA GLY A 163 -2.66 17.12 10.20
C GLY A 163 -3.01 17.27 8.71
N ALA A 164 -2.00 17.38 7.84
CA ALA A 164 -2.22 17.46 6.39
C ALA A 164 -2.86 16.18 5.82
N LEU A 165 -2.42 14.99 6.27
CA LEU A 165 -3.03 13.71 5.90
C LEU A 165 -4.49 13.67 6.36
N GLY A 166 -4.77 14.11 7.59
CA GLY A 166 -6.14 14.20 8.11
C GLY A 166 -7.05 15.09 7.26
N LEU A 167 -6.56 16.26 6.82
CA LEU A 167 -7.31 17.14 5.92
C LEU A 167 -7.54 16.51 4.54
N LEU A 168 -6.55 15.80 4.00
CA LEU A 168 -6.64 15.14 2.70
C LEU A 168 -7.57 13.92 2.72
N ASP A 169 -7.63 13.20 3.84
CA ASP A 169 -8.44 11.99 4.01
C ASP A 169 -9.90 12.30 4.39
N ALA A 170 -10.17 13.47 4.99
CA ALA A 170 -11.52 13.86 5.42
C ALA A 170 -12.50 14.02 4.26
N ASP A 171 -12.08 14.70 3.19
CA ASP A 171 -12.86 14.81 1.95
C ASP A 171 -11.94 14.96 0.73
N PRO A 172 -11.47 13.82 0.17
CA PRO A 172 -10.60 13.84 -1.00
C PRO A 172 -11.22 14.47 -2.25
N ALA A 173 -12.56 14.51 -2.35
CA ALA A 173 -13.27 14.99 -3.54
C ALA A 173 -13.22 16.51 -3.65
N VAL A 174 -13.21 17.22 -2.52
CA VAL A 174 -13.34 18.69 -2.46
C VAL A 174 -12.04 19.38 -2.01
N VAL A 175 -11.16 18.68 -1.29
CA VAL A 175 -9.96 19.29 -0.69
C VAL A 175 -9.02 19.91 -1.72
N ARG A 176 -8.64 21.17 -1.50
CA ARG A 176 -7.65 21.88 -2.33
C ARG A 176 -6.29 21.83 -1.66
N ILE A 177 -5.26 21.47 -2.43
CA ILE A 177 -3.88 21.41 -1.93
C ILE A 177 -3.41 22.76 -1.37
N GLY A 178 -3.86 23.88 -1.96
CA GLY A 178 -3.54 25.22 -1.45
C GLY A 178 -4.01 25.45 -0.01
N ASP A 179 -5.21 24.98 0.32
CA ASP A 179 -5.80 25.13 1.66
C ASP A 179 -5.07 24.26 2.68
N VAL A 180 -4.69 23.03 2.28
CA VAL A 180 -3.87 22.14 3.11
C VAL A 180 -2.50 22.76 3.40
N VAL A 181 -1.85 23.34 2.39
CA VAL A 181 -0.57 24.04 2.57
C VAL A 181 -0.73 25.23 3.51
N ALA A 182 -1.76 26.05 3.31
CA ALA A 182 -2.02 27.23 4.15
C ALA A 182 -2.21 26.84 5.63
N ALA A 183 -2.92 25.73 5.90
CA ALA A 183 -3.14 25.22 7.25
C ALA A 183 -1.84 24.74 7.95
N THR A 184 -0.79 24.42 7.18
CA THR A 184 0.49 23.96 7.74
C THR A 184 1.40 25.07 8.26
N GLY A 185 1.17 26.32 7.85
CA GLY A 185 2.08 27.45 8.10
C GLY A 185 3.43 27.35 7.37
N LEU A 186 3.63 26.37 6.48
CA LEU A 186 4.84 26.19 5.68
C LEU A 186 4.70 26.82 4.29
N SER A 187 5.84 27.12 3.65
CA SER A 187 5.85 27.40 2.22
C SER A 187 5.48 26.15 1.42
N SER A 188 4.90 26.33 0.22
CA SER A 188 4.54 25.21 -0.67
C SER A 188 5.72 24.29 -0.98
N GLN A 189 6.92 24.85 -1.15
CA GLN A 189 8.15 24.09 -1.41
C GLN A 189 8.54 23.23 -0.20
N ARG A 190 8.57 23.83 1.01
CA ARG A 190 8.96 23.11 2.24
C ARG A 190 7.94 22.03 2.59
N PHE A 191 6.65 22.33 2.46
CA PHE A 191 5.59 21.34 2.62
C PHE A 191 5.76 20.19 1.62
N GLY A 192 5.96 20.49 0.34
CA GLY A 192 6.12 19.48 -0.70
C GLY A 192 7.33 18.56 -0.47
N GLN A 193 8.45 19.12 -0.01
CA GLN A 193 9.64 18.33 0.36
C GLN A 193 9.35 17.42 1.56
N LEU A 194 8.80 17.98 2.64
CA LEU A 194 8.52 17.23 3.87
C LEU A 194 7.49 16.13 3.65
N PHE A 195 6.43 16.41 2.90
CA PHE A 195 5.38 15.44 2.59
C PHE A 195 5.92 14.31 1.73
N ARG A 196 6.77 14.59 0.72
CA ARG A 196 7.43 13.53 -0.07
C ARG A 196 8.36 12.67 0.77
N ALA A 197 9.23 13.28 1.56
CA ALA A 197 10.15 12.53 2.41
C ALA A 197 9.37 11.60 3.36
N GLN A 198 8.36 12.11 4.06
CA GLN A 198 7.68 11.33 5.09
C GLN A 198 6.58 10.41 4.57
N VAL A 199 5.88 10.73 3.48
CA VAL A 199 4.75 9.93 2.95
C VAL A 199 5.16 9.12 1.72
N GLY A 200 6.20 9.53 1.01
CA GLY A 200 6.68 8.90 -0.22
C GLY A 200 5.94 9.31 -1.50
N LEU A 201 5.00 10.26 -1.39
CA LEU A 201 4.19 10.77 -2.49
C LEU A 201 4.15 12.30 -2.46
N SER A 202 3.77 12.96 -3.55
CA SER A 202 3.35 14.36 -3.46
C SER A 202 1.92 14.46 -2.91
N ALA A 203 1.59 15.52 -2.18
CA ALA A 203 0.24 15.73 -1.66
C ALA A 203 -0.85 15.70 -2.76
N LYS A 204 -0.57 16.27 -3.95
CA LYS A 204 -1.47 16.19 -5.10
C LYS A 204 -1.68 14.75 -5.57
N ARG A 205 -0.63 13.94 -5.66
CA ARG A 205 -0.74 12.54 -6.08
C ARG A 205 -1.45 11.70 -5.02
N TYR A 206 -1.20 11.97 -3.74
CA TYR A 206 -1.90 11.37 -2.61
C TYR A 206 -3.41 11.65 -2.67
N ALA A 207 -3.83 12.91 -2.80
CA ALA A 207 -5.24 13.30 -2.91
C ALA A 207 -5.95 12.58 -4.08
N ARG A 208 -5.29 12.54 -5.24
CA ARG A 208 -5.77 11.80 -6.41
C ARG A 208 -5.96 10.31 -6.14
N LEU A 209 -4.98 9.68 -5.48
CA LEU A 209 -5.07 8.27 -5.11
C LEU A 209 -6.19 8.03 -4.08
N GLN A 210 -6.39 8.93 -3.12
CA GLN A 210 -7.49 8.81 -2.16
C GLN A 210 -8.86 8.93 -2.84
N ARG A 211 -9.05 9.87 -3.79
CA ARG A 211 -10.29 9.92 -4.60
C ARG A 211 -10.54 8.61 -5.34
N PHE A 212 -9.51 8.04 -5.97
CA PHE A 212 -9.60 6.72 -6.59
C PHE A 212 -10.01 5.62 -5.59
N ARG A 213 -9.44 5.64 -4.37
CA ARG A 213 -9.77 4.67 -3.31
C ARG A 213 -11.20 4.80 -2.82
N VAL A 214 -11.71 6.03 -2.68
CA VAL A 214 -13.11 6.29 -2.35
C VAL A 214 -14.02 5.69 -3.44
N VAL A 215 -13.69 5.90 -4.73
CA VAL A 215 -14.46 5.30 -5.82
C VAL A 215 -14.51 3.78 -5.72
N ILE A 216 -13.39 3.07 -5.60
CA ILE A 216 -13.44 1.60 -5.52
C ILE A 216 -14.19 1.08 -4.27
N ALA A 217 -14.18 1.85 -3.17
CA ALA A 217 -14.89 1.51 -1.94
C ALA A 217 -16.41 1.72 -2.05
N THR A 218 -16.88 2.71 -2.84
CA THR A 218 -18.31 2.98 -3.03
C THR A 218 -18.96 2.10 -4.09
N LEU A 219 -18.17 1.55 -5.01
CA LEU A 219 -18.64 0.60 -6.01
C LEU A 219 -19.13 -0.68 -5.30
N GLY A 220 -20.43 -0.97 -5.38
CA GLY A 220 -21.05 -2.18 -4.82
C GLY A 220 -21.06 -3.36 -5.82
N HIS A 221 -21.28 -4.58 -5.32
CA HIS A 221 -21.52 -5.75 -6.17
C HIS A 221 -22.91 -5.69 -6.83
N GLY A 222 -22.99 -6.04 -8.12
CA GLY A 222 -24.24 -6.44 -8.78
C GLY A 222 -25.31 -5.36 -8.98
N ARG A 223 -25.00 -4.07 -8.80
CA ARG A 223 -25.94 -2.97 -9.08
C ARG A 223 -25.53 -2.20 -10.33
N ALA A 224 -26.52 -1.68 -11.06
CA ALA A 224 -26.28 -0.67 -12.08
C ALA A 224 -25.62 0.54 -11.41
N VAL A 225 -24.51 1.01 -11.97
CA VAL A 225 -23.74 2.13 -11.42
C VAL A 225 -24.07 3.38 -12.22
N ASP A 226 -24.53 4.41 -11.52
CA ASP A 226 -24.59 5.76 -12.08
C ASP A 226 -23.18 6.36 -12.12
N TRP A 227 -22.49 6.18 -13.24
CA TRP A 227 -21.13 6.68 -13.41
C TRP A 227 -21.02 8.21 -13.40
N ALA A 228 -22.10 8.92 -13.77
CA ALA A 228 -22.12 10.37 -13.72
C ALA A 228 -22.22 10.85 -12.27
N GLY A 229 -23.11 10.23 -11.47
CA GLY A 229 -23.19 10.45 -10.03
C GLY A 229 -21.88 10.13 -9.31
N VAL A 230 -21.28 8.97 -9.58
CA VAL A 230 -19.97 8.59 -9.00
C VAL A 230 -18.88 9.59 -9.37
N ALA A 231 -18.87 10.10 -10.60
CA ALA A 231 -17.92 11.13 -11.01
C ALA A 231 -18.15 12.43 -10.23
N ALA A 232 -19.39 12.90 -10.11
CA ALA A 232 -19.74 14.11 -9.38
C ALA A 232 -19.36 14.00 -7.89
N ASP A 233 -19.79 12.92 -7.22
CA ASP A 233 -19.54 12.67 -5.79
C ASP A 233 -18.04 12.48 -5.51
N GLY A 234 -17.30 11.90 -6.45
CA GLY A 234 -15.86 11.69 -6.36
C GLY A 234 -15.00 12.92 -6.67
N GLY A 235 -15.61 14.06 -7.02
CA GLY A 235 -14.88 15.28 -7.37
C GLY A 235 -14.21 15.23 -8.75
N PHE A 236 -14.77 14.47 -9.67
CA PHE A 236 -14.35 14.41 -11.08
C PHE A 236 -15.21 15.35 -11.92
N CYS A 237 -14.59 16.07 -12.87
CA CYS A 237 -15.30 16.95 -13.80
C CYS A 237 -16.42 16.25 -14.59
N ASP A 238 -16.19 15.00 -15.00
CA ASP A 238 -17.13 14.16 -15.75
C ASP A 238 -16.71 12.68 -15.68
N GLN A 239 -17.52 11.81 -16.30
CA GLN A 239 -17.23 10.37 -16.40
C GLN A 239 -15.93 10.07 -17.17
N ALA A 240 -15.57 10.85 -18.18
CA ALA A 240 -14.36 10.61 -18.96
C ALA A 240 -13.10 10.88 -18.11
N HIS A 241 -13.13 11.93 -17.30
CA HIS A 241 -12.09 12.24 -16.33
C HIS A 241 -11.96 11.15 -15.27
N LEU A 242 -13.08 10.66 -14.71
CA LEU A 242 -13.09 9.51 -13.81
C LEU A 242 -12.42 8.29 -14.45
N VAL A 243 -12.83 7.91 -15.67
CA VAL A 243 -12.29 6.74 -16.37
C VAL A 243 -10.80 6.89 -16.65
N HIS A 244 -10.34 8.08 -17.05
CA HIS A 244 -8.94 8.36 -17.29
C HIS A 244 -8.11 8.24 -16.00
N GLU A 245 -8.57 8.84 -14.91
CA GLU A 245 -7.88 8.79 -13.63
C GLU A 245 -7.85 7.36 -13.06
N PHE A 246 -8.97 6.64 -13.15
CA PHE A 246 -9.07 5.24 -12.73
C PHE A 246 -8.09 4.35 -13.51
N ARG A 247 -8.06 4.47 -14.84
CA ARG A 247 -7.09 3.74 -15.68
C ARG A 247 -5.64 4.05 -15.30
N SER A 248 -5.33 5.30 -14.95
CA SER A 248 -3.97 5.70 -14.56
C SER A 248 -3.47 5.03 -13.28
N PHE A 249 -4.39 4.59 -12.40
CA PHE A 249 -4.08 3.86 -11.17
C PHE A 249 -4.24 2.34 -11.34
N ALA A 250 -5.37 1.89 -11.88
CA ALA A 250 -5.76 0.49 -11.95
C ALA A 250 -5.33 -0.23 -13.24
N GLY A 251 -4.86 0.47 -14.27
CA GLY A 251 -4.54 -0.13 -15.57
C GLY A 251 -5.76 -0.62 -16.37
N MET A 252 -6.98 -0.45 -15.84
CA MET A 252 -8.24 -0.92 -16.45
C MET A 252 -9.36 0.10 -16.24
N THR A 253 -10.53 -0.10 -16.87
CA THR A 253 -11.68 0.78 -16.60
C THR A 253 -12.37 0.44 -15.29
N PRO A 254 -13.13 1.39 -14.70
CA PRO A 254 -14.03 1.09 -13.58
C PRO A 254 -15.02 -0.05 -13.88
N GLY A 255 -15.50 -0.13 -15.12
CA GLY A 255 -16.43 -1.19 -15.55
C GLY A 255 -15.76 -2.57 -15.64
N ASP A 256 -14.51 -2.64 -16.10
CA ASP A 256 -13.73 -3.89 -16.12
C ASP A 256 -13.41 -4.36 -14.70
N TYR A 257 -13.01 -3.41 -13.84
CA TYR A 257 -12.77 -3.66 -12.43
C TYR A 257 -14.00 -4.28 -11.76
N LEU A 258 -15.20 -3.71 -11.95
CA LEU A 258 -16.44 -4.24 -11.38
C LEU A 258 -16.76 -5.67 -11.82
N ARG A 259 -16.46 -6.01 -13.08
CA ARG A 259 -16.71 -7.36 -13.60
C ARG A 259 -15.74 -8.40 -13.05
N ARG A 260 -14.52 -7.99 -12.68
CA ARG A 260 -13.43 -8.91 -12.30
C ARG A 260 -13.14 -8.96 -10.81
N ARG A 261 -13.45 -7.89 -10.05
CA ARG A 261 -13.11 -7.79 -8.63
C ARG A 261 -13.60 -9.00 -7.85
N GLY A 262 -12.74 -9.52 -6.99
CA GLY A 262 -13.10 -10.56 -6.03
C GLY A 262 -13.66 -9.97 -4.74
N GLU A 263 -13.56 -10.77 -3.69
CA GLU A 263 -13.90 -10.38 -2.31
C GLU A 263 -13.03 -9.22 -1.81
N HIS A 264 -11.74 -9.23 -2.16
CA HIS A 264 -10.79 -8.21 -1.75
C HIS A 264 -10.74 -7.05 -2.76
N ILE A 265 -11.14 -5.85 -2.33
CA ILE A 265 -11.29 -4.69 -3.22
C ILE A 265 -10.02 -4.28 -3.97
N ASN A 266 -8.84 -4.59 -3.44
CA ASN A 266 -7.55 -4.26 -4.04
C ASN A 266 -6.97 -5.38 -4.89
N HIS A 267 -7.59 -6.57 -4.90
CA HIS A 267 -7.12 -7.73 -5.64
C HIS A 267 -8.08 -8.02 -6.79
N VAL A 268 -7.57 -7.94 -8.02
CA VAL A 268 -8.34 -8.20 -9.22
C VAL A 268 -7.76 -9.43 -9.91
N PRO A 269 -8.44 -10.59 -9.83
CA PRO A 269 -8.04 -11.77 -10.58
C PRO A 269 -7.90 -11.46 -12.07
N LEU A 270 -6.80 -11.94 -12.65
CA LEU A 270 -6.56 -11.96 -14.07
C LEU A 270 -6.86 -13.37 -14.60
N ALA A 271 -7.41 -13.43 -15.81
CA ALA A 271 -7.78 -14.67 -16.48
C ALA A 271 -6.59 -15.26 -17.23
#